data_AF-A0A842T4J4-F1
#
_entry.id   AF-A0A842T4J4-F1
#
_cell.length_a   1.000
_cell.length_b   1.000
_cell.length_c   1.000
_cell.angle_alpha   90.00
_cell.angle_beta   90.00
_cell.angle_gamma   90.00
#
_symmetry.space_group_name_H-M   'P 1'
#
loop_
_entity.id
_entity.type
_entity.pdbx_description
1 polymer ?
#
loop_
_entity_poly.entity_id
_entity_poly.type
_entity_poly.pdbx_seq_one_letter_code
_entity_poly.pdbx_strand_id
1 'polypeptide(L)'
;MRKNLDQLCAKYGCRFGNKISESLLRTGLGILQEQGFYALLLYFNNKKEDSGEVALDLIEELIQEDLDYKTKKNLLKEFSDKNGVFSDLETLIFLIQIIERCLIYALFHSKANSNSKK
;
A
#
# COMPACT_ATOMS: atom_id res chain seq x y z
N MET A 1 -3.58 -14.65 -18.13
CA MET A 1 -2.16 -14.23 -18.05
C MET A 1 -1.72 -14.41 -16.61
N ARG A 2 -0.69 -15.23 -16.30
CA ARG A 2 -0.18 -15.35 -14.92
C ARG A 2 0.49 -14.03 -14.56
N LYS A 3 -0.03 -13.33 -13.55
CA LYS A 3 0.56 -12.06 -13.08
C LYS A 3 1.76 -12.39 -12.20
N ASN A 4 2.94 -11.87 -12.53
CA ASN A 4 4.11 -11.98 -11.66
C ASN A 4 3.93 -10.98 -10.51
N LEU A 5 3.58 -11.48 -9.32
CA LEU A 5 3.30 -10.66 -8.16
C LEU A 5 4.55 -9.90 -7.68
N ASP A 6 5.74 -10.49 -7.83
CA ASP A 6 6.99 -9.83 -7.45
C ASP A 6 7.28 -8.60 -8.32
N GLN A 7 7.09 -8.75 -9.63
CA GLN A 7 7.19 -7.64 -10.59
C GLN A 7 6.15 -6.56 -10.31
N LEU A 8 4.93 -6.96 -9.94
CA LEU A 8 3.88 -6.04 -9.54
C LEU A 8 4.27 -5.25 -8.28
N CYS A 9 4.78 -5.94 -7.26
CA CYS A 9 5.28 -5.29 -6.06
C CYS A 9 6.43 -4.33 -6.37
N ALA A 10 7.34 -4.67 -7.27
CA ALA A 10 8.43 -3.78 -7.69
C ALA A 10 7.91 -2.53 -8.41
N LYS A 11 6.93 -2.68 -9.31
CA LYS A 11 6.25 -1.56 -9.99
C LYS A 11 5.66 -0.58 -8.97
N TYR A 12 4.87 -1.08 -8.02
CA TYR A 12 4.27 -0.22 -6.99
C TYR A 12 5.30 0.31 -6.00
N GLY A 13 6.28 -0.50 -5.60
CA GLY A 13 7.39 -0.07 -4.75
C GLY A 13 8.12 1.14 -5.32
N CYS A 14 8.45 1.13 -6.61
CA CYS A 14 9.02 2.29 -7.29
C CYS A 14 8.11 3.53 -7.22
N ARG A 15 6.80 3.36 -7.46
CA ARG A 15 5.82 4.47 -7.39
C ARG A 15 5.68 5.04 -5.99
N PHE A 16 5.57 4.20 -4.97
CA PHE A 16 5.57 4.60 -3.57
C PHE A 16 6.86 5.35 -3.23
N GLY A 17 8.02 4.76 -3.51
CA GLY A 17 9.33 5.33 -3.17
C GLY A 17 9.69 6.63 -3.91
N ASN A 18 9.05 6.91 -5.05
CA ASN A 18 9.20 8.16 -5.79
C ASN A 18 8.28 9.28 -5.29
N LYS A 19 7.09 8.94 -4.78
CA LYS A 19 6.05 9.93 -4.46
C LYS A 19 5.91 10.19 -2.96
N ILE A 20 6.38 9.30 -2.11
CA ILE A 20 6.18 9.35 -0.67
C ILE A 20 7.53 9.31 0.04
N SER A 21 7.66 10.10 1.10
CA SER A 21 8.91 10.20 1.86
C SER A 21 9.26 8.88 2.54
N GLU A 22 10.57 8.60 2.66
CA GLU A 22 11.07 7.38 3.30
C GLU A 22 10.58 7.24 4.75
N SER A 23 10.48 8.36 5.50
CA SER A 23 10.01 8.37 6.89
C SER A 23 8.54 7.97 7.00
N LEU A 24 7.68 8.47 6.11
CA LEU A 24 6.26 8.10 6.07
C LEU A 24 6.09 6.63 5.69
N LEU A 25 6.84 6.15 4.68
CA LEU A 25 6.81 4.75 4.25
C LEU A 25 7.28 3.80 5.36
N ARG A 26 8.36 4.15 6.07
CA ARG A 26 8.92 3.34 7.15
C ARG A 26 7.96 3.21 8.32
N THR A 27 7.30 4.32 8.69
CA THR A 27 6.28 4.33 9.74
C THR A 27 5.04 3.54 9.32
N GLY A 28 4.56 3.74 8.08
CA GLY A 28 3.45 2.97 7.53
C GLY A 28 3.72 1.47 7.52
N LEU A 29 4.89 1.03 7.06
CA LEU A 29 5.27 -0.38 7.08
C LEU A 29 5.26 -0.96 8.50
N GLY A 30 5.82 -0.25 9.48
CA GLY A 30 5.77 -0.68 10.89
C GLY A 30 4.33 -0.81 11.41
N ILE A 31 3.47 0.16 11.11
CA ILE A 31 2.05 0.12 11.49
C ILE A 31 1.34 -1.09 10.85
N LEU A 32 1.58 -1.37 9.56
CA LEU A 32 0.99 -2.52 8.89
C LEU A 32 1.39 -3.84 9.57
N GLN A 33 2.67 -3.98 9.93
CA GLN A 33 3.22 -5.20 10.52
C GLN A 33 2.78 -5.40 11.98
N GLU A 34 2.64 -4.32 12.76
CA GLU A 34 2.34 -4.40 14.20
C GLU A 34 0.85 -4.23 14.53
N GLN A 35 0.15 -3.36 13.80
CA GLN A 35 -1.21 -2.91 14.12
C GLN A 35 -2.24 -3.29 13.03
N GLY A 36 -1.78 -3.74 11.86
CA GLY A 36 -2.62 -4.24 10.78
C GLY A 36 -3.12 -3.19 9.78
N PHE A 37 -3.87 -3.67 8.80
CA PHE A 37 -4.21 -2.90 7.60
C PHE A 37 -5.12 -1.69 7.87
N TYR A 38 -6.11 -1.81 8.75
CA TYR A 38 -6.98 -0.69 9.07
C TYR A 38 -6.23 0.47 9.71
N ALA A 39 -5.29 0.17 10.61
CA ALA A 39 -4.43 1.18 11.22
C ALA A 39 -3.55 1.89 10.19
N LEU A 40 -3.03 1.15 9.20
CA LEU A 40 -2.29 1.73 8.06
C LEU A 40 -3.15 2.73 7.27
N LEU A 41 -4.39 2.35 6.94
CA LEU A 41 -5.30 3.23 6.19
C LEU A 41 -5.61 4.51 6.97
N LEU A 42 -5.88 4.39 8.27
CA LEU A 42 -6.09 5.55 9.14
C LEU A 42 -4.85 6.45 9.24
N TYR A 43 -3.67 5.85 9.34
CA TYR A 43 -2.42 6.59 9.38
C TYR A 43 -2.21 7.45 8.13
N PHE A 44 -2.31 6.86 6.93
CA PHE A 44 -2.17 7.62 5.69
C PHE A 44 -3.29 8.65 5.50
N ASN A 45 -4.52 8.34 5.90
CA ASN A 45 -5.62 9.30 5.85
C ASN A 45 -5.42 10.51 6.77
N ASN A 46 -4.67 10.37 7.87
CA ASN A 46 -4.29 11.48 8.75
C ASN A 46 -3.04 12.25 8.27
N LYS A 47 -2.42 11.79 7.17
CA LYS A 47 -1.17 12.32 6.63
C LYS A 47 -1.32 12.88 5.21
N LYS A 48 -2.52 13.38 4.86
CA LYS A 48 -2.82 13.86 3.50
C LYS A 48 -1.84 14.93 3.00
N GLU A 49 -1.52 15.90 3.85
CA GLU A 49 -0.55 16.97 3.53
C GLU A 49 0.88 16.44 3.32
N ASP A 50 1.19 15.27 3.90
CA ASP A 50 2.49 14.58 3.80
C ASP A 50 2.49 13.49 2.71
N SER A 51 1.65 13.60 1.66
CA SER A 51 1.48 12.59 0.58
C SER A 51 0.76 11.30 1.02
N GLY A 52 0.09 11.29 2.17
CA GLY A 52 -0.72 10.16 2.63
C GLY A 52 -1.92 9.86 1.72
N GLU A 53 -2.51 10.87 1.08
CA GLU A 53 -3.56 10.66 0.07
C GLU A 53 -3.04 9.88 -1.14
N VAL A 54 -1.85 10.24 -1.63
CA VAL A 54 -1.17 9.52 -2.71
C VAL A 54 -0.88 8.07 -2.33
N ALA A 55 -0.57 7.79 -1.06
CA ALA A 55 -0.38 6.42 -0.58
C ALA A 55 -1.68 5.62 -0.65
N LEU A 56 -2.81 6.21 -0.24
CA LEU A 56 -4.11 5.57 -0.33
C LEU A 56 -4.53 5.33 -1.78
N ASP A 57 -4.33 6.30 -2.67
CA ASP A 57 -4.64 6.17 -4.10
C ASP A 57 -3.84 5.02 -4.74
N LEU A 58 -2.55 4.89 -4.41
CA LEU A 58 -1.71 3.80 -4.91
C LEU A 58 -2.14 2.43 -4.37
N ILE A 59 -2.61 2.37 -3.11
CA ILE A 59 -3.17 1.12 -2.54
C ILE A 59 -4.48 0.78 -3.26
N GLU A 60 -5.36 1.76 -3.47
CA GLU A 60 -6.65 1.56 -4.13
C GLU A 60 -6.48 1.11 -5.59
N GLU A 61 -5.57 1.76 -6.34
CA GLU A 61 -5.23 1.38 -7.71
C GLU A 61 -4.64 -0.04 -7.78
N LEU A 62 -3.74 -0.40 -6.86
CA LEU A 62 -3.18 -1.75 -6.79
C LEU A 62 -4.29 -2.80 -6.60
N ILE A 63 -5.22 -2.54 -5.69
CA ILE A 63 -6.31 -3.47 -5.36
C ILE A 63 -7.29 -3.58 -6.52
N GLN A 64 -7.78 -2.46 -7.07
CA GLN A 64 -8.82 -2.45 -8.09
C GLN A 64 -8.31 -2.80 -9.49
N GLU A 65 -7.24 -2.15 -9.94
CA GLU A 65 -6.80 -2.25 -11.33
C GLU A 65 -5.86 -3.43 -11.55
N ASP A 66 -4.97 -3.67 -10.58
CA ASP A 66 -3.91 -4.66 -10.74
C ASP A 66 -4.20 -6.00 -10.06
N LEU A 67 -5.02 -6.03 -9.01
CA LEU A 67 -5.43 -7.29 -8.36
C LEU A 67 -6.89 -7.67 -8.67
N ASP A 68 -7.62 -6.81 -9.41
CA ASP A 68 -9.00 -7.02 -9.86
C ASP A 68 -10.01 -7.23 -8.71
N TYR A 69 -9.74 -6.62 -7.55
CA TYR A 69 -10.67 -6.57 -6.43
C TYR A 69 -11.46 -5.25 -6.44
N LYS A 70 -12.74 -5.33 -6.78
CA LYS A 70 -13.60 -4.15 -6.93
C LYS A 70 -14.11 -3.67 -5.57
N THR A 71 -13.49 -2.61 -5.04
CA THR A 71 -14.05 -1.89 -3.89
C THR A 71 -15.15 -0.95 -4.38
N LYS A 72 -16.21 -0.75 -3.60
CA LYS A 72 -17.36 0.11 -3.96
C LYS A 72 -17.28 1.49 -3.33
N LYS A 73 -16.36 1.65 -2.39
CA LYS A 73 -16.14 2.84 -1.56
C LYS A 73 -14.63 3.04 -1.42
N ASN A 74 -14.25 4.21 -0.89
CA ASN A 74 -12.87 4.41 -0.46
C ASN A 74 -12.44 3.35 0.57
N LEU A 75 -11.15 3.10 0.67
CA LEU A 75 -10.59 1.99 1.45
C LEU A 75 -11.06 1.93 2.91
N LEU A 76 -11.17 3.08 3.59
CA LEU A 76 -11.65 3.12 4.99
C LEU A 76 -13.11 2.71 5.12
N LYS A 77 -13.98 3.18 4.22
CA LYS A 77 -15.39 2.80 4.20
C LYS A 77 -15.59 1.36 3.73
N GLU A 78 -14.77 0.89 2.78
CA GLU A 78 -14.76 -0.48 2.31
C GLU A 78 -14.39 -1.45 3.45
N PHE A 79 -13.43 -1.09 4.32
CA PHE A 79 -13.03 -1.90 5.47
C PHE A 79 -14.15 -2.10 6.49
N SER A 80 -15.08 -1.15 6.56
CA SER A 80 -16.26 -1.25 7.43
C SER A 80 -17.45 -1.96 6.78
N ASP A 81 -17.35 -2.35 5.50
CA ASP A 81 -18.43 -3.01 4.77
C ASP A 81 -18.40 -4.52 5.00
N LYS A 82 -19.46 -5.08 5.60
CA LYS A 82 -19.59 -6.52 5.86
C LYS A 82 -19.63 -7.36 4.58
N ASN A 83 -19.96 -6.75 3.45
CA ASN A 83 -20.00 -7.38 2.13
C ASN A 83 -18.92 -6.81 1.19
N GLY A 84 -17.92 -6.09 1.74
CA GLY A 84 -16.82 -5.52 0.97
C GLY A 84 -15.69 -6.52 0.73
N VAL A 85 -14.71 -6.12 -0.08
CA VAL A 85 -13.53 -6.95 -0.42
C VAL A 85 -12.79 -7.42 0.84
N PHE A 86 -12.71 -6.57 1.86
CA PHE A 86 -11.96 -6.84 3.09
C PHE A 86 -12.70 -7.72 4.10
N SER A 87 -13.96 -8.11 3.84
CA SER A 87 -14.69 -9.05 4.70
C SER A 87 -14.32 -10.51 4.44
N ASP A 88 -13.71 -10.80 3.29
CA ASP A 88 -13.09 -12.09 3.00
C ASP A 88 -11.67 -12.16 3.58
N LEU A 89 -11.44 -13.08 4.50
CA LEU A 89 -10.19 -13.18 5.25
C LEU A 89 -9.00 -13.54 4.36
N GLU A 90 -9.18 -14.46 3.41
CA GLU A 90 -8.12 -14.91 2.51
C GLU A 90 -7.68 -13.77 1.60
N THR A 91 -8.64 -13.03 1.04
CA THR A 91 -8.40 -11.82 0.26
C THR A 91 -7.67 -10.77 1.09
N LEU A 92 -8.13 -10.49 2.32
CA LEU A 92 -7.49 -9.50 3.19
C LEU A 92 -6.03 -9.86 3.50
N ILE A 93 -5.75 -11.11 3.88
CA ILE A 93 -4.39 -11.58 4.16
C ILE A 93 -3.51 -11.45 2.91
N PHE A 94 -4.02 -11.85 1.75
CA PHE A 94 -3.31 -11.73 0.48
C PHE A 94 -2.96 -10.26 0.17
N LEU A 95 -3.93 -9.35 0.30
CA LEU A 95 -3.70 -7.92 0.06
C LEU A 95 -2.67 -7.33 1.02
N ILE A 96 -2.72 -7.70 2.31
CA ILE A 96 -1.72 -7.29 3.31
C ILE A 96 -0.32 -7.70 2.87
N GLN A 97 -0.13 -8.96 2.45
CA GLN A 97 1.18 -9.47 2.01
C GLN A 97 1.72 -8.73 0.79
N ILE A 98 0.85 -8.42 -0.18
CA ILE A 98 1.24 -7.68 -1.38
C ILE A 98 1.60 -6.24 -1.02
N ILE A 99 0.79 -5.55 -0.22
CA ILE A 99 1.05 -4.16 0.20
C ILE A 99 2.32 -4.07 1.03
N GLU A 100 2.55 -5.00 1.95
CA GLU A 100 3.78 -5.09 2.74
C GLU A 100 4.99 -5.20 1.81
N ARG A 101 4.95 -6.11 0.82
CA ARG A 101 6.05 -6.28 -0.14
C ARG A 101 6.28 -5.01 -0.98
N CYS A 102 5.21 -4.34 -1.42
CA CYS A 102 5.30 -3.05 -2.11
C CYS A 102 6.02 -2.00 -1.25
N LEU A 103 5.65 -1.86 0.02
CA LEU A 103 6.27 -0.89 0.94
C LEU A 103 7.74 -1.22 1.24
N ILE A 104 8.09 -2.51 1.36
CA ILE A 104 9.49 -2.95 1.48
C ILE A 104 10.30 -2.51 0.26
N TYR A 105 9.80 -2.77 -0.95
CA TYR A 105 10.47 -2.35 -2.17
C TYR A 105 10.52 -0.83 -2.35
N ALA A 106 9.51 -0.11 -1.87
CA ALA A 106 9.54 1.34 -1.81
C ALA A 106 10.70 1.85 -0.96
N LEU A 107 10.95 1.26 0.21
CA LEU A 107 12.07 1.64 1.06
C LEU A 107 13.43 1.33 0.41
N PHE A 108 13.57 0.20 -0.28
CA PHE A 108 14.80 -0.10 -1.02
C PHE A 108 15.02 0.88 -2.18
N HIS A 109 13.95 1.24 -2.89
CA HIS A 109 14.00 2.21 -3.98
C HIS A 109 14.37 3.61 -3.48
N SER A 110 13.75 4.09 -2.39
CA SER A 110 14.10 5.38 -1.77
C SER A 110 15.56 5.41 -1.31
N LYS A 111 16.09 4.31 -0.74
CA LYS A 111 17.50 4.19 -0.36
C LYS A 111 18.46 4.20 -1.56
N ALA A 112 18.11 3.53 -2.65
CA ALA A 112 18.92 3.56 -3.86
C ALA A 112 19.02 4.98 -4.42
N ASN A 113 17.91 5.72 -4.44
CA ASN A 113 17.85 7.10 -4.92
C ASN A 113 18.55 8.12 -4.00
N SER A 114 18.63 7.87 -2.70
CA SER A 114 19.39 8.73 -1.79
C SER A 114 20.90 8.53 -1.93
N ASN A 115 21.34 7.30 -2.19
CA ASN A 115 22.74 6.98 -2.46
C ASN A 115 23.23 7.47 -3.83
N SER A 116 22.36 7.57 -4.84
CA SER A 116 22.73 8.10 -6.16
C SER A 116 22.87 9.63 -6.23
N LYS A 117 22.51 10.35 -5.15
CA LYS A 117 22.60 11.83 -5.05
C LYS A 117 23.80 12.31 -4.21
N LYS A 118 24.62 11.38 -3.70
CA LYS A 118 25.90 11.66 -3.04
C LYS A 118 27.03 11.54 -4.04
#